data_AF-A0A920T219-F1
#
_entry.id   AF-A0A920T219-F1
#
_cell.length_a   1.000
_cell.length_b   1.000
_cell.length_c   1.000
_cell.angle_alpha   90.00
_cell.angle_beta   90.00
_cell.angle_gamma   90.00
#
_symmetry.space_group_name_H-M   'P 1'
#
loop_
_entity.id
_entity.type
_entity.pdbx_description
1 polymer ?
#
loop_
_entity_poly.entity_id
_entity_poly.type
_entity_poly.pdbx_seq_one_letter_code
_entity_poly.pdbx_strand_id
1 'polypeptide(L)'
;MVKSSLMLRNIKIIDIGLLGMYYFVGSLVFITLFNKVFRTIYRNDKYPIKKVSTLTLFFQTCFQAASISVVSFYLRHFVRGIPYIFNGMYGYNHFRTKEVNGGVVIAFAMITVFSDFKERAIELAKRLEL
;
A
#
# COMPACT_ATOMS: atom_id res chain seq x y z
N MET A 1 21.91 29.15 -14.60
CA MET A 1 21.49 27.77 -14.92
C MET A 1 21.48 26.83 -13.71
N VAL A 2 22.54 26.75 -12.89
CA VAL A 2 22.67 25.80 -11.76
C VAL A 2 21.60 25.96 -10.65
N LYS A 3 21.14 27.19 -10.37
CA LYS A 3 20.10 27.43 -9.34
C LYS A 3 18.76 26.75 -9.67
N SER A 4 18.39 26.69 -10.96
CA SER A 4 17.14 26.07 -11.39
C SER A 4 17.13 24.55 -11.27
N SER A 5 18.30 23.89 -11.44
CA SER A 5 18.40 22.44 -11.32
C SER A 5 18.35 21.97 -9.87
N LEU A 6 18.96 22.73 -8.95
CA LEU A 6 18.85 22.49 -7.51
C LEU A 6 17.41 22.67 -6.99
N MET A 7 16.72 23.75 -7.41
CA MET A 7 15.32 23.97 -7.01
C MET A 7 14.38 22.90 -7.57
N LEU A 8 14.55 22.48 -8.83
CA LEU A 8 13.77 21.39 -9.43
C LEU A 8 13.96 20.08 -8.67
N ARG A 9 15.19 19.76 -8.28
CA ARG A 9 15.49 18.56 -7.50
C ARG A 9 14.83 18.60 -6.12
N ASN A 10 14.84 19.76 -5.44
CA ASN A 10 14.18 19.91 -4.14
C ASN A 10 12.67 19.77 -4.25
N ILE A 11 12.04 20.39 -5.26
CA ILE A 11 10.60 20.26 -5.53
C ILE A 11 10.22 18.80 -5.75
N LYS A 12 11.04 18.05 -6.49
CA LYS A 12 10.83 16.62 -6.73
C LYS A 12 10.93 15.78 -5.45
N ILE A 13 11.91 16.05 -4.59
CA ILE A 13 12.07 15.31 -3.32
C ILE A 13 10.88 15.57 -2.38
N ILE A 14 10.45 16.83 -2.29
CA ILE A 14 9.27 17.22 -1.49
C ILE A 14 8.01 16.52 -2.03
N ASP A 15 7.84 16.49 -3.35
CA ASP A 15 6.70 15.82 -3.98
C ASP A 15 6.69 14.31 -3.71
N ILE A 16 7.86 13.64 -3.79
CA ILE A 16 7.99 12.22 -3.43
C ILE A 16 7.61 11.99 -1.96
N GLY A 17 8.05 12.87 -1.05
CA GLY A 17 7.69 12.80 0.36
C GLY A 17 6.18 12.94 0.60
N LEU A 18 5.56 13.91 -0.08
CA LEU A 18 4.13 14.18 -0.01
C LEU A 18 3.30 13.00 -0.56
N LEU A 19 3.70 12.46 -1.72
CA LEU A 19 3.12 11.25 -2.30
C LEU A 19 3.22 10.07 -1.31
N GLY A 20 4.38 9.89 -0.68
CA GLY A 20 4.58 8.88 0.36
C GLY A 20 3.58 9.03 1.51
N MET A 21 3.34 10.26 1.99
CA MET A 21 2.35 10.52 3.04
C MET A 21 0.92 10.21 2.59
N TYR A 22 0.52 10.59 1.37
CA TYR A 22 -0.80 10.28 0.84
C TYR A 22 -1.04 8.78 0.73
N TYR A 23 -0.04 8.05 0.23
CA TYR A 23 -0.09 6.60 0.18
C TYR A 23 -0.16 5.98 1.57
N PHE A 24 0.64 6.47 2.53
CA PHE A 24 0.63 5.96 3.90
C PHE A 24 -0.71 6.16 4.61
N VAL A 25 -1.26 7.38 4.59
CA VAL A 25 -2.55 7.70 5.21
C VAL A 25 -3.68 6.93 4.52
N GLY A 26 -3.68 6.90 3.19
CA GLY A 26 -4.67 6.14 2.42
C GLY A 26 -4.62 4.65 2.75
N SER A 27 -3.43 4.06 2.87
CA SER A 27 -3.24 2.68 3.32
C SER A 27 -3.74 2.45 4.75
N LEU A 28 -3.50 3.37 5.71
CA LEU A 28 -4.00 3.25 7.08
C LEU A 28 -5.53 3.28 7.18
N VAL A 29 -6.18 4.15 6.41
CA VAL A 29 -7.66 4.18 6.37
C VAL A 29 -8.19 2.87 5.80
N PHE A 30 -7.59 2.42 4.70
CA PHE A 30 -8.04 1.20 4.02
C PHE A 30 -7.81 -0.06 4.85
N ILE A 31 -6.69 -0.16 5.56
CA ILE A 31 -6.39 -1.32 6.39
C ILE A 31 -7.34 -1.44 7.57
N THR A 32 -7.74 -0.31 8.15
CA THR A 32 -8.67 -0.27 9.27
C THR A 32 -10.05 -0.77 8.82
N LEU A 33 -10.51 -0.31 7.66
CA LEU A 33 -11.75 -0.78 7.05
C LEU A 33 -11.67 -2.25 6.65
N PHE A 34 -10.59 -2.64 5.97
CA PHE A 34 -10.42 -4.01 5.49
C PHE A 34 -10.30 -5.01 6.63
N ASN A 35 -9.52 -4.73 7.67
CA ASN A 35 -9.42 -5.60 8.85
C ASN A 35 -10.77 -5.79 9.53
N LYS A 36 -11.59 -4.74 9.62
CA LYS A 36 -12.95 -4.83 10.19
C LYS A 36 -13.84 -5.75 9.34
N VAL A 37 -13.82 -5.60 8.01
CA VAL A 37 -14.58 -6.46 7.09
C VAL A 37 -14.08 -7.90 7.13
N PHE A 38 -12.77 -8.11 7.06
CA PHE A 38 -12.16 -9.44 7.03
C PHE A 38 -12.37 -10.20 8.34
N ARG A 39 -12.24 -9.53 9.50
CA ARG A 39 -12.56 -10.13 10.79
C ARG A 39 -14.04 -10.50 10.91
N THR A 40 -14.93 -9.68 10.36
CA THR A 40 -16.38 -9.96 10.34
C THR A 40 -16.69 -11.19 9.48
N ILE A 41 -16.11 -11.31 8.29
CA ILE A 41 -16.35 -12.41 7.35
C ILE A 41 -15.76 -13.72 7.88
N TYR A 42 -14.51 -13.71 8.34
CA TYR A 42 -13.78 -14.92 8.69
C TYR A 42 -13.80 -15.25 10.19
N ARG A 43 -14.48 -14.46 11.03
CA ARG A 43 -14.57 -14.63 12.49
C ARG A 43 -13.22 -14.96 13.13
N ASN A 44 -12.20 -14.20 12.76
CA ASN A 44 -10.81 -14.48 13.14
C ASN A 44 -10.60 -14.48 14.67
N ASP A 45 -11.45 -13.76 15.42
CA ASP A 45 -11.43 -13.74 16.89
C ASP A 45 -11.88 -15.07 17.54
N LYS A 46 -12.58 -15.94 16.80
CA LYS A 46 -13.05 -17.25 17.31
C LYS A 46 -12.14 -18.42 16.93
N TYR A 47 -11.31 -18.29 15.89
CA TYR A 47 -10.49 -19.38 15.37
C TYR A 47 -9.04 -18.93 15.20
N PRO A 48 -8.11 -19.39 16.06
CA PRO A 48 -6.71 -19.04 15.90
C PRO A 48 -6.14 -19.58 14.59
N ILE A 49 -5.32 -18.79 13.89
CA ILE A 49 -4.71 -19.09 12.58
C ILE A 49 -4.08 -20.50 12.55
N LYS A 50 -3.50 -20.94 13.68
CA LYS A 50 -2.89 -22.27 13.84
C LYS A 50 -3.85 -23.44 13.64
N LYS A 51 -5.15 -23.27 13.89
CA LYS A 51 -6.18 -24.32 13.75
C LYS A 51 -6.83 -24.33 12.36
N VAL A 52 -6.51 -23.37 11.49
CA VAL A 52 -7.05 -23.31 10.13
C VAL A 52 -6.30 -24.29 9.23
N SER A 53 -7.02 -25.00 8.37
CA SER A 53 -6.42 -25.94 7.40
C SER A 53 -5.48 -25.20 6.43
N THR A 54 -4.45 -25.88 5.93
CA THR A 54 -3.46 -25.27 5.03
C THR A 54 -4.10 -24.76 3.73
N LEU A 55 -5.05 -25.51 3.16
CA LEU A 55 -5.78 -25.10 1.96
C LEU A 55 -6.60 -23.82 2.19
N THR A 56 -7.33 -23.75 3.31
CA THR A 56 -8.11 -22.55 3.67
C THR A 56 -7.19 -21.35 3.96
N LEU A 57 -6.06 -21.57 4.64
CA LEU A 57 -5.08 -20.53 4.90
C LEU A 57 -4.48 -19.98 3.60
N PHE A 58 -4.19 -20.86 2.64
CA PHE A 58 -3.71 -20.48 1.31
C PHE A 58 -4.71 -19.57 0.60
N PHE A 59 -5.97 -20.00 0.46
CA PHE A 59 -7.00 -19.18 -0.19
C PHE A 59 -7.26 -17.85 0.53
N GLN A 60 -7.25 -17.84 1.87
CA GLN A 60 -7.38 -16.59 2.64
C GLN A 60 -6.22 -15.64 2.36
N THR A 61 -4.98 -16.14 2.28
CA THR A 61 -3.79 -15.35 1.99
C THR A 61 -3.81 -14.81 0.56
N CYS A 62 -4.19 -15.64 -0.42
CA CYS A 62 -4.36 -15.21 -1.81
C CYS A 62 -5.45 -14.15 -1.97
N PHE A 63 -6.61 -14.33 -1.31
CA PHE A 63 -7.70 -13.36 -1.34
C PHE A 63 -7.29 -12.03 -0.67
N GLN A 64 -6.53 -12.09 0.41
CA GLN A 64 -5.99 -10.91 1.08
C GLN A 64 -4.98 -10.17 0.17
N ALA A 65 -4.10 -10.88 -0.52
CA ALA A 65 -3.16 -10.31 -1.50
C ALA A 65 -3.88 -9.71 -2.74
N ALA A 66 -4.92 -10.38 -3.24
CA ALA A 66 -5.73 -9.87 -4.34
C ALA A 66 -6.46 -8.57 -3.92
N SER A 67 -7.03 -8.56 -2.71
CA SER A 67 -7.68 -7.36 -2.16
C SER A 67 -6.70 -6.20 -2.04
N ILE A 68 -5.51 -6.41 -1.49
CA ILE A 68 -4.42 -5.41 -1.43
C ILE A 68 -4.14 -4.83 -2.82
N SER A 69 -4.11 -5.67 -3.86
CA SER A 69 -3.86 -5.24 -5.24
C SER A 69 -4.99 -4.37 -5.81
N VAL A 70 -6.25 -4.74 -5.57
CA VAL A 70 -7.43 -3.95 -5.96
C VAL A 70 -7.44 -2.60 -5.24
N VAL A 71 -7.18 -2.60 -3.94
CA VAL A 71 -7.12 -1.35 -3.15
C VAL A 71 -6.01 -0.45 -3.64
N SER A 72 -4.82 -1.00 -3.91
CA SER A 72 -3.68 -0.27 -4.47
C SER A 72 -4.03 0.41 -5.80
N PHE A 73 -4.83 -0.25 -6.65
CA PHE A 73 -5.34 0.34 -7.88
C PHE A 73 -6.22 1.58 -7.61
N TYR A 74 -7.19 1.48 -6.72
CA TYR A 74 -8.07 2.61 -6.38
C TYR A 74 -7.31 3.75 -5.70
N LEU A 75 -6.40 3.44 -4.78
CA LEU A 75 -5.61 4.44 -4.09
C LEU A 75 -4.70 5.21 -5.06
N ARG A 76 -4.12 4.51 -6.04
CA ARG A 76 -3.36 5.15 -7.13
C ARG A 76 -4.22 6.12 -7.93
N HIS A 77 -5.46 5.75 -8.22
CA HIS A 77 -6.38 6.63 -8.93
C HIS A 77 -6.74 7.86 -8.10
N PHE A 78 -6.99 7.69 -6.80
CA PHE A 78 -7.27 8.80 -5.89
C PHE A 78 -6.08 9.76 -5.76
N VAL A 79 -4.88 9.23 -5.50
CA VAL A 79 -3.66 10.04 -5.34
C VAL A 79 -3.30 10.79 -6.62
N ARG A 80 -3.51 10.19 -7.80
CA ARG A 80 -3.37 10.88 -9.09
C ARG A 80 -4.30 12.08 -9.26
N GLY A 81 -5.44 12.09 -8.58
CA GLY A 81 -6.39 13.19 -8.63
C GLY A 81 -6.00 14.40 -7.77
N ILE A 82 -5.00 14.27 -6.90
CA ILE A 82 -4.59 15.34 -5.99
C ILE A 82 -3.68 16.33 -6.75
N PRO A 83 -4.11 17.59 -6.96
CA PRO A 83 -3.27 18.57 -7.63
C PRO A 83 -2.10 18.97 -6.72
N TYR A 84 -0.88 18.92 -7.25
CA TYR A 84 0.32 19.37 -6.54
C TYR A 84 0.53 20.87 -6.70
N ILE A 85 0.72 21.58 -5.57
CA ILE A 85 0.80 23.06 -5.51
C ILE A 85 1.97 23.61 -6.34
N PHE A 86 3.08 22.88 -6.41
CA PHE A 86 4.28 23.30 -7.15
C PHE A 86 4.33 22.76 -8.60
N ASN A 87 3.22 22.21 -9.10
CA ASN A 87 3.14 21.71 -10.47
C ASN A 87 3.27 22.87 -11.49
N GLY A 88 4.09 22.69 -12.52
CA GLY A 88 4.42 23.73 -13.51
C GLY A 88 5.56 24.67 -13.12
N MET A 89 5.98 24.73 -11.84
CA MET A 89 7.13 25.55 -11.45
C MET A 89 8.44 24.97 -12.00
N TYR A 90 9.29 25.82 -12.58
CA TYR A 90 10.59 25.43 -13.15
C TYR A 90 10.51 24.28 -14.18
N GLY A 91 9.35 24.07 -14.81
CA GLY A 91 9.12 22.95 -15.75
C GLY A 91 8.84 21.60 -15.08
N TYR A 92 8.59 21.59 -13.77
CA TYR A 92 8.22 20.38 -13.03
C TYR A 92 6.81 19.91 -13.41
N ASN A 93 6.64 18.61 -13.70
CA ASN A 93 5.33 18.02 -13.95
C ASN A 93 5.11 16.84 -13.01
N HIS A 94 4.24 17.05 -12.02
CA HIS A 94 3.86 16.07 -11.00
C HIS A 94 3.33 14.76 -11.62
N PHE A 95 2.53 14.84 -12.68
CA PHE A 95 1.93 13.67 -13.31
C PHE A 95 2.95 12.77 -14.04
N ARG A 96 4.16 13.26 -14.30
CA ARG A 96 5.25 12.48 -14.93
C ARG A 96 6.14 11.77 -13.91
N THR A 97 5.93 12.00 -12.62
CA THR A 97 6.68 11.39 -11.53
C THR A 97 6.31 9.91 -11.44
N LYS A 98 7.31 9.00 -11.54
CA LYS A 98 7.09 7.55 -11.60
C LYS A 98 6.45 7.01 -10.32
N GLU A 99 6.64 7.73 -9.22
CA GLU A 99 6.17 7.45 -7.88
C GLU A 99 4.66 7.66 -7.76
N VAL A 100 4.05 8.47 -8.62
CA VAL A 100 2.58 8.56 -8.79
C VAL A 100 2.00 7.23 -9.31
N ASN A 101 2.82 6.40 -9.95
CA ASN A 101 2.45 5.06 -10.38
C ASN A 101 2.85 3.98 -9.36
N GLY A 102 3.41 4.38 -8.21
CA GLY A 102 4.18 3.58 -7.26
C GLY A 102 3.41 2.51 -6.49
N GLY A 103 2.86 1.52 -7.21
CA GLY A 103 2.21 0.34 -6.61
C GLY A 103 3.08 -0.44 -5.64
N VAL A 104 4.42 -0.40 -5.79
CA VAL A 104 5.39 -1.03 -4.89
C VAL A 104 5.41 -0.37 -3.52
N VAL A 105 5.33 0.97 -3.45
CA VAL A 105 5.31 1.71 -2.16
C VAL A 105 4.02 1.41 -1.40
N ILE A 106 2.91 1.34 -2.13
CA ILE A 106 1.60 0.97 -1.59
C ILE A 106 1.61 -0.46 -1.06
N ALA A 107 2.17 -1.40 -1.84
CA ALA A 107 2.29 -2.79 -1.43
C ALA A 107 3.17 -2.93 -0.18
N PHE A 108 4.30 -2.22 -0.11
CA PHE A 108 5.19 -2.24 1.04
C PHE A 108 4.55 -1.61 2.29
N ALA A 109 3.87 -0.48 2.15
CA ALA A 109 3.13 0.15 3.24
C ALA A 109 2.00 -0.74 3.74
N MET A 110 1.24 -1.36 2.84
CA MET A 110 0.17 -2.30 3.22
C MET A 110 0.73 -3.55 3.92
N ILE A 111 1.77 -4.18 3.38
CA ILE A 111 2.41 -5.37 4.00
C ILE A 111 2.96 -5.03 5.39
N THR A 112 3.55 -3.84 5.57
CA THR A 112 4.14 -3.42 6.85
C THR A 112 3.08 -3.14 7.91
N VAL A 113 1.90 -2.67 7.51
CA VAL A 113 0.82 -2.26 8.43
C VAL A 113 -0.22 -3.39 8.63
N PHE A 114 -0.29 -4.39 7.75
CA PHE A 114 -1.20 -5.54 7.92
C PHE A 114 -0.65 -6.49 8.98
N SER A 115 -1.06 -6.31 10.23
CA SER A 115 -0.73 -7.19 11.34
C SER A 115 -1.06 -8.66 11.04
N ASP A 116 -2.25 -8.94 10.50
CA ASP A 116 -2.74 -10.30 10.31
C ASP A 116 -2.17 -10.96 9.04
N PHE A 117 -1.86 -10.19 7.97
CA PHE A 117 -1.31 -10.76 6.74
C PHE A 117 0.11 -11.30 6.97
N LYS A 118 0.94 -10.53 7.67
CA LYS A 118 2.31 -10.92 8.00
C LYS A 118 2.32 -12.25 8.76
N GLU A 119 1.49 -12.38 9.79
CA GLU A 119 1.39 -13.61 10.59
C GLU A 119 0.92 -14.81 9.75
N ARG A 120 -0.08 -14.63 8.88
CA ARG A 120 -0.61 -15.68 8.00
C ARG A 120 0.41 -16.10 6.94
N ALA A 121 1.14 -15.15 6.35
CA ALA A 121 2.18 -15.42 5.36
C ALA A 121 3.37 -16.17 5.97
N ILE A 122 3.82 -15.77 7.17
CA ILE A 122 4.89 -16.46 7.90
C ILE A 122 4.46 -17.88 8.28
N GLU A 123 3.24 -18.06 8.81
CA GLU A 123 2.71 -19.38 9.16
C GLU A 123 2.56 -20.27 7.92
N LEU A 124 2.13 -19.71 6.79
CA LEU A 124 2.03 -20.44 5.53
C LEU A 124 3.42 -20.86 5.02
N ALA A 125 4.41 -19.97 5.02
CA ALA A 125 5.78 -20.28 4.62
C ALA A 125 6.37 -21.41 5.49
N LYS A 126 6.19 -21.32 6.80
CA LYS A 126 6.62 -22.36 7.75
C LYS A 126 5.99 -23.74 7.45
N ARG A 127 4.73 -23.78 7.04
CA ARG A 127 4.03 -25.04 6.68
C ARG A 127 4.44 -25.61 5.33
N LEU A 128 5.03 -24.79 4.47
CA LEU A 128 5.48 -25.15 3.13
C LEU A 128 7.00 -25.40 3.06
N GLU A 129 7.71 -25.32 4.19
CA GLU A 129 9.18 -25.45 4.28
C GLU A 129 9.93 -24.45 3.38
N LEU A 130 9.36 -23.25 3.21
CA LEU A 130 9.94 -22.12 2.46
C LEU A 130 10.68 -21.14 3.37
#